data_AF-A0A835YV12-F1
#
_entry.id   AF-A0A835YV12-F1
#
_cell.length_a   1.000
_cell.length_b   1.000
_cell.length_c   1.000
_cell.angle_alpha   90.00
_cell.angle_beta   90.00
_cell.angle_gamma   90.00
#
_symmetry.space_group_name_H-M   'P 1'
#
loop_
_entity.id
_entity.type
_entity.pdbx_description
1 polymer ?
#
loop_
_entity_poly.entity_id
_entity_poly.type
_entity_poly.pdbx_seq_one_letter_code
_entity_poly.pdbx_strand_id
1 'polypeptide(L)'
;MLQAHPTGLCALRALQALLVLADEQNAPILGEAGACCAVVRAMDAAPDDACIQMLCLEVVGLLAFSGGNLIMLDRAGACRAIVKAMRTLPDSAEVQCSAVAVVAQLALGGCGRENLLLLGARELVLAALTAHLRAPRDRVMAMIALACLADGLDRETETLTQDAAAVLAAMREHPDDKAVQKQGVRTMALLVHNGADCAELCERRAPDVIAEAMLVSADDKEVNGQRLQPAPAVDSAIVSVAIVHCMLPETLPATEKVPAQRLMTAVQRIAFKESAH
;
A
#
# COMPACT_ATOMS: atom_id res chain seq x y z
N MET A 1 -31.87 -2.46 -20.82
CA MET A 1 -31.17 -1.73 -21.90
C MET A 1 -30.87 -0.33 -21.39
N LEU A 2 -29.64 -0.11 -20.90
CA LEU A 2 -29.19 1.24 -20.55
C LEU A 2 -29.08 2.05 -21.84
N GLN A 3 -29.83 3.13 -21.95
CA GLN A 3 -29.56 4.17 -22.95
C GLN A 3 -28.25 4.83 -22.55
N ALA A 4 -27.13 4.29 -23.03
CA ALA A 4 -25.82 4.89 -22.82
C ALA A 4 -25.86 6.30 -23.41
N HIS A 5 -25.78 7.30 -22.53
CA HIS A 5 -25.73 8.69 -22.93
C HIS A 5 -24.54 8.84 -23.91
N PRO A 6 -24.70 9.48 -25.08
CA PRO A 6 -23.65 9.55 -26.11
C PRO A 6 -22.33 10.16 -25.60
N THR A 7 -22.39 10.93 -24.52
CA THR A 7 -21.21 11.45 -23.80
C THR A 7 -20.38 10.37 -23.11
N GLY A 8 -21.00 9.30 -22.59
CA GLY A 8 -20.30 8.20 -21.90
C GLY A 8 -19.41 7.38 -22.84
N LEU A 9 -19.90 7.08 -24.06
CA LEU A 9 -19.11 6.33 -25.05
C LEU A 9 -17.88 7.12 -25.53
N CYS A 10 -18.02 8.43 -25.70
CA CYS A 10 -16.90 9.30 -26.07
C CYS A 10 -15.86 9.38 -24.94
N ALA A 11 -16.30 9.51 -23.69
CA ALA A 11 -15.41 9.50 -22.53
C ALA A 11 -14.65 8.17 -22.42
N LEU A 12 -15.35 7.04 -22.57
CA LEU A 12 -14.75 5.70 -22.53
C LEU A 12 -13.65 5.54 -23.59
N ARG A 13 -13.93 5.92 -24.84
CA ARG A 13 -12.96 5.83 -25.93
C ARG A 13 -11.76 6.75 -25.70
N ALA A 14 -11.97 7.94 -25.16
CA ALA A 14 -10.89 8.86 -24.82
C ALA A 14 -10.00 8.29 -23.71
N LEU A 15 -10.59 7.71 -22.65
CA LEU A 15 -9.84 7.06 -21.57
C LEU A 15 -9.07 5.85 -22.07
N GLN A 16 -9.67 5.02 -22.92
CA GLN A 16 -8.99 3.89 -23.56
C GLN A 16 -7.81 4.34 -24.42
N ALA A 17 -7.97 5.43 -25.19
CA ALA A 17 -6.87 6.00 -25.96
C ALA A 17 -5.75 6.51 -25.03
N LEU A 18 -6.08 7.15 -23.91
CA LEU A 18 -5.09 7.57 -22.91
C LEU A 18 -4.36 6.37 -22.32
N LEU A 19 -5.05 5.28 -21.97
CA LEU A 19 -4.41 4.06 -21.45
C LEU A 19 -3.40 3.46 -22.44
N VAL A 20 -3.76 3.43 -23.73
CA VAL A 20 -2.85 2.91 -24.77
C VAL A 20 -1.61 3.77 -24.93
N LEU A 21 -1.72 5.09 -24.70
CA LEU A 21 -0.62 6.03 -24.84
C LEU A 21 0.19 6.24 -23.55
N ALA A 22 -0.40 5.95 -22.39
CA ALA A 22 0.20 6.20 -21.08
C ALA A 22 1.19 5.09 -20.70
N ASP A 23 2.41 5.20 -21.21
CA ASP A 23 3.56 4.46 -20.70
C ASP A 23 4.51 5.39 -19.90
N GLU A 24 5.55 4.83 -19.30
CA GLU A 24 6.53 5.58 -18.50
C GLU A 24 7.24 6.69 -19.31
N GLN A 25 7.40 6.53 -20.63
CA GLN A 25 8.08 7.50 -21.50
C GLN A 25 7.15 8.64 -21.91
N ASN A 26 5.88 8.33 -22.12
CA ASN A 26 4.86 9.26 -22.59
C ASN A 26 4.12 9.96 -21.45
N ALA A 27 4.17 9.43 -20.22
CA ALA A 27 3.50 10.02 -19.06
C ALA A 27 3.78 11.54 -18.90
N PRO A 28 5.04 12.04 -18.97
CA PRO A 28 5.30 13.48 -18.87
C PRO A 28 4.59 14.30 -19.97
N ILE A 29 4.66 13.84 -21.22
CA ILE A 29 4.04 14.52 -22.37
C ILE A 29 2.52 14.59 -22.20
N LEU A 30 1.90 13.50 -21.75
CA LEU A 30 0.46 13.45 -21.48
C LEU A 30 0.06 14.40 -20.34
N GLY A 31 0.87 14.49 -19.29
CA GLY A 31 0.68 15.45 -18.21
C GLY A 31 0.66 16.89 -18.70
N GLU A 32 1.66 17.28 -19.50
CA GLU A 32 1.75 18.59 -20.14
C GLU A 32 0.59 18.88 -21.09
N ALA A 33 0.08 17.85 -21.78
CA ALA A 33 -1.12 17.94 -22.61
C ALA A 33 -2.44 18.04 -21.81
N GLY A 34 -2.37 18.05 -20.48
CA GLY A 34 -3.54 18.23 -19.60
C GLY A 34 -4.28 16.95 -19.23
N ALA A 35 -3.68 15.77 -19.45
CA ALA A 35 -4.31 14.48 -19.13
C ALA A 35 -4.71 14.37 -17.65
N CYS A 36 -3.90 14.90 -16.72
CA CYS A 36 -4.20 14.90 -15.28
C CYS A 36 -5.54 15.60 -14.95
N CYS A 37 -5.78 16.78 -15.54
CA CYS A 37 -7.04 17.49 -15.35
C CYS A 37 -8.21 16.79 -16.05
N ALA A 38 -7.98 16.24 -17.23
CA ALA A 38 -9.01 15.55 -18.01
C ALA A 38 -9.51 14.29 -17.28
N VAL A 39 -8.61 13.48 -16.73
CA VAL A 39 -8.97 12.24 -16.04
C VAL A 39 -9.73 12.52 -14.74
N VAL A 40 -9.31 13.53 -13.95
CA VAL A 40 -10.04 13.90 -12.72
C VAL A 40 -11.45 14.42 -13.03
N ARG A 41 -11.60 15.23 -14.08
CA ARG A 41 -12.93 15.70 -14.53
C ARG A 41 -13.82 14.54 -14.99
N ALA A 42 -13.23 13.53 -15.65
CA ALA A 42 -13.98 12.35 -16.05
C ALA A 42 -14.48 11.56 -14.82
N MET A 43 -13.64 11.39 -13.79
CA MET A 43 -14.06 10.80 -12.52
C MET A 43 -15.21 11.57 -11.87
N ASP A 44 -15.14 12.91 -11.87
CA ASP A 44 -16.19 13.74 -11.28
C ASP A 44 -17.50 13.76 -12.08
N ALA A 45 -17.42 13.60 -13.41
CA ALA A 45 -18.59 13.61 -14.29
C ALA A 45 -19.40 12.30 -14.24
N ALA A 46 -18.78 11.19 -13.85
CA ALA A 46 -19.43 9.88 -13.78
C ALA A 46 -19.09 9.14 -12.47
N PRO A 47 -19.44 9.70 -11.29
CA PRO A 47 -19.00 9.17 -9.99
C PRO A 47 -19.53 7.77 -9.69
N ASP A 48 -20.70 7.41 -10.23
CA ASP A 48 -21.38 6.14 -9.97
C ASP A 48 -21.11 5.07 -11.05
N ASP A 49 -20.34 5.40 -12.09
CA ASP A 49 -20.00 4.46 -13.17
C ASP A 49 -18.68 3.75 -12.86
N ALA A 50 -18.77 2.52 -12.35
CA ALA A 50 -17.61 1.74 -11.96
C ALA A 50 -16.61 1.50 -13.09
N CYS A 51 -17.07 1.35 -14.34
CA CYS A 51 -16.19 1.14 -15.47
C CYS A 51 -15.37 2.40 -15.77
N ILE A 52 -16.01 3.57 -15.76
CA ILE A 52 -15.32 4.85 -15.94
C ILE A 52 -14.36 5.11 -14.77
N GLN A 53 -14.78 4.90 -13.52
CA GLN A 53 -13.91 5.09 -12.36
C GLN A 53 -12.67 4.20 -12.42
N MET A 54 -12.84 2.92 -12.73
CA MET A 54 -11.72 1.98 -12.87
C MET A 54 -10.72 2.44 -13.94
N LEU A 55 -11.18 2.77 -15.15
CA LEU A 55 -10.30 3.22 -16.24
C LEU A 55 -9.60 4.54 -15.90
N CYS A 56 -10.30 5.46 -15.24
CA CYS A 56 -9.70 6.70 -14.76
C CYS A 56 -8.59 6.43 -13.73
N LEU A 57 -8.83 5.53 -12.76
CA LEU A 57 -7.83 5.15 -11.76
C LEU A 57 -6.60 4.52 -12.42
N GLU A 58 -6.77 3.65 -13.41
CA GLU A 58 -5.65 3.09 -14.19
C GLU A 58 -4.84 4.18 -14.89
N VAL A 59 -5.51 5.13 -15.57
CA VAL A 59 -4.83 6.28 -16.22
C VAL A 59 -4.07 7.11 -15.18
N VAL A 60 -4.69 7.40 -14.03
CA VAL A 60 -4.03 8.15 -12.95
C VAL A 60 -2.79 7.40 -12.45
N GLY A 61 -2.87 6.08 -12.26
CA GLY A 61 -1.74 5.28 -11.81
C GLY A 61 -0.58 5.27 -12.81
N LEU A 62 -0.87 5.24 -14.12
CA LEU A 62 0.15 5.35 -15.16
C LEU A 62 0.78 6.75 -15.19
N LEU A 63 -0.04 7.81 -15.06
CA LEU A 63 0.47 9.18 -15.01
C LEU A 63 1.33 9.42 -13.77
N ALA A 64 1.04 8.77 -12.63
CA ALA A 64 1.74 8.92 -11.36
C ALA A 64 3.19 8.40 -11.37
N PHE A 65 3.62 7.63 -12.38
CA PHE A 65 5.03 7.23 -12.52
C PHE A 65 5.97 8.41 -12.83
N SER A 66 5.46 9.52 -13.33
CA SER A 66 6.22 10.74 -13.56
C SER A 66 6.11 11.68 -12.34
N GLY A 67 7.24 12.02 -11.73
CA GLY A 67 7.28 12.97 -10.60
C GLY A 67 6.70 14.35 -10.94
N GLY A 68 6.84 14.81 -12.19
CA GLY A 68 6.20 16.06 -12.65
C GLY A 68 4.68 15.95 -12.67
N ASN A 69 4.16 14.79 -13.05
CA ASN A 69 2.72 14.54 -13.08
C ASN A 69 2.12 14.39 -11.69
N LEU A 70 2.86 13.89 -10.70
CA LEU A 70 2.38 13.81 -9.32
C LEU A 70 1.92 15.18 -8.81
N ILE A 71 2.70 16.23 -9.07
CA ILE A 71 2.34 17.61 -8.71
C ILE A 71 1.10 18.07 -9.50
N MET A 72 1.02 17.72 -10.79
CA MET A 72 -0.13 18.09 -11.63
C MET A 72 -1.42 17.36 -11.20
N LEU A 73 -1.33 16.08 -10.81
CA LEU A 73 -2.44 15.27 -10.31
C LEU A 73 -2.96 15.82 -8.98
N ASP A 74 -2.06 16.17 -8.05
CA ASP A 74 -2.44 16.78 -6.78
C ASP A 74 -3.16 18.12 -7.01
N ARG A 75 -2.60 19.00 -7.86
CA ARG A 75 -3.26 20.26 -8.26
C ARG A 75 -4.60 20.07 -8.96
N ALA A 76 -4.75 18.99 -9.73
CA ALA A 76 -6.01 18.64 -10.39
C ALA A 76 -7.06 18.10 -9.40
N GLY A 77 -6.69 17.80 -8.15
CA GLY A 77 -7.59 17.25 -7.14
C GLY A 77 -7.72 15.73 -7.18
N ALA A 78 -6.72 15.02 -7.70
CA ALA A 78 -6.76 13.55 -7.85
C ALA A 78 -7.02 12.83 -6.52
N CYS A 79 -6.37 13.25 -5.41
CA CYS A 79 -6.57 12.66 -4.08
C CYS A 79 -8.07 12.67 -3.67
N ARG A 80 -8.76 13.80 -3.87
CA ARG A 80 -10.19 13.95 -3.59
C ARG A 80 -11.03 13.06 -4.49
N ALA A 81 -10.71 12.99 -5.78
CA ALA A 81 -11.42 12.16 -6.74
C ALA A 81 -11.29 10.66 -6.45
N ILE A 82 -10.09 10.19 -6.09
CA ILE A 82 -9.82 8.79 -5.74
C ILE A 82 -10.60 8.39 -4.47
N VAL A 83 -10.50 9.18 -3.41
CA VAL A 83 -11.23 8.92 -2.16
C VAL A 83 -12.74 8.95 -2.38
N LYS A 84 -13.22 9.88 -3.22
CA LYS A 84 -14.64 9.93 -3.61
C LYS A 84 -15.05 8.65 -4.35
N ALA A 85 -14.26 8.18 -5.31
CA ALA A 85 -14.55 6.93 -6.03
C ALA A 85 -14.64 5.72 -5.09
N MET A 86 -13.69 5.59 -4.15
CA MET A 86 -13.70 4.53 -3.15
C MET A 86 -14.95 4.56 -2.26
N ARG A 87 -15.43 5.76 -1.88
CA ARG A 87 -16.65 5.94 -1.08
C ARG A 87 -17.93 5.71 -1.86
N THR A 88 -17.97 6.13 -3.11
CA THR A 88 -19.16 6.00 -3.96
C THR A 88 -19.37 4.56 -4.40
N LEU A 89 -18.30 3.80 -4.61
CA LEU A 89 -18.34 2.43 -5.12
C LEU A 89 -17.67 1.44 -4.16
N PRO A 90 -18.16 1.33 -2.90
CA PRO A 90 -17.52 0.48 -1.90
C PRO A 90 -17.52 -1.00 -2.33
N ASP A 91 -18.60 -1.46 -2.95
CA ASP A 91 -18.77 -2.88 -3.32
C ASP A 91 -18.02 -3.28 -4.62
N SER A 92 -17.48 -2.31 -5.37
CA SER A 92 -16.78 -2.58 -6.62
C SER A 92 -15.33 -2.97 -6.36
N ALA A 93 -15.06 -4.28 -6.29
CA ALA A 93 -13.72 -4.80 -6.03
C ALA A 93 -12.66 -4.24 -6.99
N GLU A 94 -12.99 -4.12 -8.29
CA GLU A 94 -12.09 -3.55 -9.31
C GLU A 94 -11.72 -2.10 -8.99
N VAL A 95 -12.69 -1.26 -8.61
CA VAL A 95 -12.46 0.13 -8.24
C VAL A 95 -11.64 0.21 -6.96
N GLN A 96 -11.94 -0.61 -5.95
CA GLN A 96 -11.18 -0.65 -4.70
C GLN A 96 -9.72 -1.07 -4.92
N CYS A 97 -9.47 -2.14 -5.70
CA CYS A 97 -8.12 -2.58 -6.03
C CYS A 97 -7.33 -1.50 -6.76
N SER A 98 -7.90 -0.93 -7.82
CA SER A 98 -7.24 0.13 -8.61
C SER A 98 -7.00 1.39 -7.78
N ALA A 99 -7.97 1.80 -6.95
CA ALA A 99 -7.82 2.96 -6.09
C ALA A 99 -6.71 2.77 -5.05
N VAL A 100 -6.66 1.61 -4.39
CA VAL A 100 -5.60 1.28 -3.44
C VAL A 100 -4.21 1.34 -4.10
N ALA A 101 -4.06 0.80 -5.31
CA ALA A 101 -2.80 0.86 -6.04
C ALA A 101 -2.37 2.32 -6.33
N VAL A 102 -3.31 3.17 -6.74
CA VAL A 102 -3.04 4.60 -6.98
C VAL A 102 -2.71 5.33 -5.68
N VAL A 103 -3.43 5.05 -4.59
CA VAL A 103 -3.14 5.63 -3.26
C VAL A 103 -1.72 5.27 -2.83
N ALA A 104 -1.30 4.00 -3.00
CA ALA A 104 0.05 3.56 -2.70
C ALA A 104 1.09 4.33 -3.51
N GLN A 105 0.86 4.52 -4.82
CA GLN A 105 1.77 5.26 -5.69
C GLN A 105 1.89 6.74 -5.34
N LEU A 106 0.77 7.42 -5.12
CA LEU A 106 0.76 8.83 -4.74
C LEU A 106 1.45 9.05 -3.38
N ALA A 107 1.11 8.22 -2.39
CA ALA A 107 1.70 8.30 -1.06
C ALA A 107 3.22 8.00 -1.09
N LEU A 108 3.65 7.04 -1.89
CA LEU A 108 5.07 6.71 -2.08
C LEU A 108 5.84 7.84 -2.76
N GLY A 109 5.22 8.50 -3.75
CA GLY A 109 5.79 9.66 -4.42
C GLY A 109 5.83 10.94 -3.57
N GLY A 110 5.35 10.88 -2.32
CA GLY A 110 5.32 12.00 -1.37
C GLY A 110 4.31 13.10 -1.69
N CYS A 111 3.74 13.10 -2.90
CA CYS A 111 2.75 14.08 -3.32
C CYS A 111 1.36 13.67 -2.86
N GLY A 112 0.64 14.57 -2.20
CA GLY A 112 -0.74 14.34 -1.81
C GLY A 112 -0.91 13.39 -0.61
N ARG A 113 0.16 12.95 0.06
CA ARG A 113 0.07 12.10 1.27
C ARG A 113 -0.76 12.74 2.38
N GLU A 114 -0.47 14.00 2.71
CA GLU A 114 -1.23 14.76 3.71
C GLU A 114 -2.68 14.94 3.27
N ASN A 115 -2.91 15.24 1.99
CA ASN A 115 -4.26 15.36 1.43
C ASN A 115 -5.03 14.04 1.53
N LEU A 116 -4.39 12.90 1.22
CA LEU A 116 -4.99 11.57 1.34
C LEU A 116 -5.36 11.23 2.79
N LEU A 117 -4.49 11.56 3.75
CA LEU A 117 -4.78 11.39 5.19
C LEU A 117 -5.96 12.27 5.64
N LEU A 118 -5.93 13.57 5.33
CA LEU A 118 -7.03 14.50 5.66
C LEU A 118 -8.36 14.07 5.04
N LEU A 119 -8.32 13.39 3.90
CA LEU A 119 -9.50 12.88 3.22
C LEU A 119 -9.98 11.52 3.78
N GLY A 120 -9.27 10.89 4.70
CA GLY A 120 -9.61 9.58 5.28
C GLY A 120 -9.34 8.42 4.31
N ALA A 121 -8.25 8.48 3.54
CA ALA A 121 -7.87 7.40 2.62
C ALA A 121 -7.43 6.13 3.35
N ARG A 122 -6.88 6.27 4.56
CA ARG A 122 -6.33 5.16 5.35
C ARG A 122 -7.41 4.15 5.72
N GLU A 123 -8.54 4.63 6.25
CA GLU A 123 -9.69 3.80 6.64
C GLU A 123 -10.27 3.08 5.42
N LEU A 124 -10.26 3.73 4.25
CA LEU A 124 -10.73 3.14 3.00
C LEU A 124 -9.78 2.06 2.48
N VAL A 125 -8.46 2.26 2.58
CA VAL A 125 -7.47 1.23 2.23
C VAL A 125 -7.61 0.02 3.16
N LEU A 126 -7.81 0.25 4.46
CA LEU A 126 -8.03 -0.82 5.44
C LEU A 126 -9.32 -1.61 5.14
N ALA A 127 -10.43 -0.91 4.85
CA ALA A 127 -11.68 -1.53 4.43
C ALA A 127 -11.51 -2.34 3.14
N ALA A 128 -10.82 -1.80 2.14
CA ALA A 128 -10.53 -2.50 0.89
C ALA A 128 -9.72 -3.78 1.14
N LEU A 129 -8.63 -3.69 1.92
CA LEU A 129 -7.75 -4.81 2.27
C LEU A 129 -8.53 -5.99 2.88
N THR A 130 -9.51 -5.69 3.73
CA THR A 130 -10.30 -6.71 4.43
C THR A 130 -11.44 -7.27 3.57
N ALA A 131 -12.08 -6.47 2.73
CA ALA A 131 -13.28 -6.87 1.99
C ALA A 131 -12.99 -7.39 0.58
N HIS A 132 -12.10 -6.73 -0.18
CA HIS A 132 -12.01 -6.87 -1.64
C HIS A 132 -10.68 -7.44 -2.13
N LEU A 133 -9.57 -7.18 -1.45
CA LEU A 133 -8.25 -7.56 -1.95
C LEU A 133 -7.98 -9.04 -1.71
N ARG A 134 -8.21 -9.86 -2.74
CA ARG A 134 -7.98 -11.32 -2.73
C ARG A 134 -6.66 -11.72 -3.36
N ALA A 135 -6.22 -10.98 -4.37
CA ALA A 135 -4.95 -11.27 -5.04
C ALA A 135 -3.77 -10.83 -4.15
N PRO A 136 -2.68 -11.61 -4.07
CA PRO A 136 -1.51 -11.24 -3.28
C PRO A 136 -0.94 -9.87 -3.66
N ARG A 137 -0.89 -9.56 -4.96
CA ARG A 137 -0.44 -8.26 -5.48
C ARG A 137 -1.23 -7.09 -4.90
N ASP A 138 -2.55 -7.21 -4.86
CA ASP A 138 -3.41 -6.12 -4.38
C ASP A 138 -3.21 -5.89 -2.88
N ARG A 139 -3.02 -6.96 -2.11
CA ARG A 139 -2.68 -6.88 -0.68
C ARG A 139 -1.35 -6.20 -0.44
N VAL A 140 -0.33 -6.53 -1.23
CA VAL A 140 0.97 -5.85 -1.19
C VAL A 140 0.79 -4.36 -1.44
N MET A 141 -0.04 -3.95 -2.40
CA MET A 141 -0.31 -2.53 -2.66
C MET A 141 -1.04 -1.85 -1.49
N ALA A 142 -2.02 -2.50 -0.87
CA ALA A 142 -2.64 -1.99 0.36
C ALA A 142 -1.65 -1.84 1.51
N MET A 143 -0.78 -2.82 1.72
CA MET A 143 0.25 -2.74 2.75
C MET A 143 1.23 -1.60 2.49
N ILE A 144 1.62 -1.37 1.23
CA ILE A 144 2.44 -0.20 0.84
C ILE A 144 1.69 1.10 1.13
N ALA A 145 0.42 1.21 0.74
CA ALA A 145 -0.39 2.39 1.04
C ALA A 145 -0.48 2.66 2.54
N LEU A 146 -0.80 1.65 3.37
CA LEU A 146 -0.86 1.78 4.82
C LEU A 146 0.49 2.19 5.41
N ALA A 147 1.59 1.55 4.98
CA ALA A 147 2.94 1.90 5.42
C ALA A 147 3.28 3.37 5.12
N CYS A 148 2.98 3.84 3.91
CA CYS A 148 3.24 5.23 3.51
C CYS A 148 2.36 6.22 4.28
N LEU A 149 1.07 5.89 4.49
CA LEU A 149 0.13 6.75 5.21
C LEU A 149 0.41 6.79 6.72
N ALA A 150 0.91 5.70 7.32
CA ALA A 150 1.24 5.62 8.74
C ALA A 150 2.39 6.55 9.18
N ASP A 151 3.27 6.94 8.25
CA ASP A 151 4.38 7.86 8.52
C ASP A 151 3.93 9.34 8.62
N GLY A 152 2.61 9.60 8.58
CA GLY A 152 1.97 10.92 8.64
C GLY A 152 1.62 11.48 10.03
N LEU A 153 0.72 12.48 10.02
CA LEU A 153 0.39 13.35 11.16
C LEU A 153 -0.42 12.66 12.27
N ASP A 154 -1.17 11.60 11.95
CA ASP A 154 -2.08 10.95 12.90
C ASP A 154 -1.50 9.61 13.39
N ARG A 155 -0.79 9.70 14.52
CA ARG A 155 -0.17 8.56 15.22
C ARG A 155 -1.04 8.00 16.33
N GLU A 156 -2.35 7.97 16.12
CA GLU A 156 -3.26 7.38 17.10
C GLU A 156 -2.97 5.88 17.23
N THR A 157 -2.46 5.48 18.40
CA THR A 157 -2.04 4.10 18.68
C THR A 157 -3.11 3.07 18.31
N GLU A 158 -4.37 3.35 18.61
CA GLU A 158 -5.49 2.43 18.29
C GLU A 158 -5.60 2.20 16.78
N THR A 159 -5.57 3.27 15.98
CA THR A 159 -5.66 3.15 14.51
C THR A 159 -4.48 2.37 13.93
N LEU A 160 -3.26 2.63 14.41
CA LEU A 160 -2.05 1.92 13.95
C LEU A 160 -2.08 0.45 14.33
N THR A 161 -2.67 0.12 15.48
CA THR A 161 -2.84 -1.25 15.95
C THR A 161 -3.87 -2.00 15.09
N GLN A 162 -4.95 -1.33 14.68
CA GLN A 162 -5.94 -1.89 13.75
C GLN A 162 -5.34 -2.18 12.37
N ASP A 163 -4.53 -1.27 11.83
CA ASP A 163 -3.79 -1.51 10.58
C ASP A 163 -2.87 -2.72 10.70
N ALA A 164 -2.09 -2.79 11.79
CA ALA A 164 -1.16 -3.87 12.05
C ALA A 164 -1.89 -5.22 12.17
N ALA A 165 -3.06 -5.23 12.82
CA ALA A 165 -3.91 -6.40 12.88
C ALA A 165 -4.39 -6.87 11.49
N ALA A 166 -4.78 -5.95 10.60
CA ALA A 166 -5.20 -6.31 9.25
C ALA A 166 -4.04 -6.82 8.39
N VAL A 167 -2.85 -6.20 8.51
CA VAL A 167 -1.62 -6.68 7.85
C VAL A 167 -1.29 -8.09 8.32
N LEU A 168 -1.36 -8.35 9.63
CA LEU A 168 -1.12 -9.66 10.22
C LEU A 168 -2.11 -10.72 9.72
N ALA A 169 -3.40 -10.37 9.60
CA ALA A 169 -4.41 -11.25 9.01
C ALA A 169 -4.09 -11.57 7.54
N ALA A 170 -3.70 -10.57 6.76
CA ALA A 170 -3.34 -10.75 5.36
C ALA A 170 -2.10 -11.65 5.18
N MET A 171 -1.10 -11.53 6.06
CA MET A 171 0.06 -12.42 6.09
C MET A 171 -0.35 -13.87 6.40
N ARG A 172 -1.29 -14.10 7.31
CA ARG A 172 -1.77 -15.45 7.65
C ARG A 172 -2.52 -16.14 6.54
N GLU A 173 -3.25 -15.37 5.73
CA GLU A 173 -4.00 -15.91 4.61
C GLU A 173 -3.12 -16.30 3.42
N HIS A 174 -1.87 -15.80 3.37
CA HIS A 174 -0.91 -16.13 2.30
C HIS A 174 0.47 -16.51 2.86
N PRO A 175 0.57 -17.57 3.69
CA PRO A 175 1.81 -17.92 4.39
C PRO A 175 2.98 -18.19 3.43
N ASP A 176 2.69 -18.71 2.24
CA ASP A 176 3.70 -19.09 1.24
C ASP A 176 4.00 -17.97 0.22
N ASP A 177 3.23 -16.87 0.21
CA ASP A 177 3.47 -15.76 -0.72
C ASP A 177 4.58 -14.85 -0.20
N LYS A 178 5.77 -15.00 -0.78
CA LYS A 178 6.97 -14.25 -0.39
C LYS A 178 6.79 -12.73 -0.45
N ALA A 179 6.06 -12.21 -1.43
CA ALA A 179 5.86 -10.78 -1.59
C ALA A 179 4.96 -10.23 -0.48
N VAL A 180 3.86 -10.94 -0.16
CA VAL A 180 2.98 -10.61 0.96
C VAL A 180 3.72 -10.70 2.29
N GLN A 181 4.49 -11.78 2.53
CA GLN A 181 5.25 -11.94 3.77
C GLN A 181 6.29 -10.83 3.95
N LYS A 182 7.09 -10.54 2.91
CA LYS A 182 8.13 -9.50 2.95
C LYS A 182 7.53 -8.12 3.18
N GLN A 183 6.49 -7.75 2.41
CA GLN A 183 5.86 -6.45 2.55
C GLN A 183 5.09 -6.33 3.88
N GLY A 184 4.47 -7.42 4.33
CA GLY A 184 3.78 -7.48 5.62
C GLY A 184 4.73 -7.20 6.79
N VAL A 185 5.87 -7.89 6.85
CA VAL A 185 6.91 -7.63 7.88
C VAL A 185 7.37 -6.17 7.86
N ARG A 186 7.65 -5.62 6.68
CA ARG A 186 8.07 -4.21 6.53
C ARG A 186 7.01 -3.24 7.04
N THR A 187 5.75 -3.49 6.70
CA THR A 187 4.61 -2.64 7.08
C THR A 187 4.37 -2.71 8.59
N MET A 188 4.38 -3.92 9.17
CA MET A 188 4.28 -4.14 10.62
C MET A 188 5.35 -3.35 11.37
N ALA A 189 6.57 -3.32 10.86
CA ALA A 189 7.65 -2.61 11.48
C ALA A 189 7.45 -1.11 11.55
N LEU A 190 6.98 -0.52 10.44
CA LEU A 190 6.68 0.90 10.36
C LEU A 190 5.51 1.26 11.29
N LEU A 191 4.47 0.43 11.33
CA LEU A 191 3.33 0.64 12.22
C LEU A 191 3.73 0.59 13.70
N VAL A 192 4.55 -0.39 14.10
CA VAL A 192 5.10 -0.49 15.47
C VAL A 192 6.00 0.70 15.78
N HIS A 193 6.89 1.09 14.86
CA HIS A 193 7.74 2.26 15.04
C HIS A 193 6.92 3.55 15.23
N ASN A 194 5.79 3.66 14.53
CA ASN A 194 4.90 4.81 14.60
C ASN A 194 3.93 4.78 15.79
N GLY A 195 3.97 3.73 16.63
CA GLY A 195 3.23 3.68 17.89
C GLY A 195 2.05 2.72 17.93
N ALA A 196 1.99 1.71 17.05
CA ALA A 196 1.08 0.57 17.25
C ALA A 196 1.39 -0.16 18.58
N ASP A 197 0.35 -0.66 19.25
CA ASP A 197 0.48 -1.31 20.56
C ASP A 197 1.11 -2.71 20.43
N CYS A 198 2.39 -2.82 20.83
CA CYS A 198 3.10 -4.09 20.84
C CYS A 198 2.43 -5.15 21.72
N ALA A 199 1.81 -4.78 22.85
CA ALA A 199 1.21 -5.75 23.76
C ALA A 199 0.00 -6.42 23.10
N GLU A 200 -0.89 -5.64 22.49
CA GLU A 200 -2.03 -6.19 21.74
C GLU A 200 -1.56 -7.04 20.55
N LEU A 201 -0.52 -6.60 19.82
CA LEU A 201 0.04 -7.39 18.73
C LEU A 201 0.67 -8.71 19.20
N CYS A 202 1.29 -8.73 20.38
CA CYS A 202 1.79 -9.94 21.01
C CYS A 202 0.68 -10.92 21.37
N GLU A 203 -0.44 -10.45 21.96
CA GLU A 203 -1.62 -11.27 22.23
C GLU A 203 -2.20 -11.86 20.94
N ARG A 204 -2.13 -11.11 19.84
CA ARG A 204 -2.50 -11.57 18.50
C ARG A 204 -1.45 -12.48 17.87
N ARG A 205 -0.41 -12.93 18.58
CA ARG A 205 0.68 -13.78 18.06
C ARG A 205 1.43 -13.17 16.87
N ALA A 206 1.60 -11.86 16.83
CA ALA A 206 2.39 -11.21 15.78
C ALA A 206 3.84 -11.71 15.69
N PRO A 207 4.57 -11.94 16.82
CA PRO A 207 5.95 -12.44 16.75
C PRO A 207 6.10 -13.77 16.00
N ASP A 208 5.18 -14.71 16.22
CA ASP A 208 5.22 -16.02 15.55
C ASP A 208 5.07 -15.89 14.04
N VAL A 209 4.09 -15.10 13.58
CA VAL A 209 3.83 -14.87 12.15
C VAL A 209 4.99 -14.14 11.49
N ILE A 210 5.56 -13.13 12.17
CA ILE A 210 6.72 -12.39 11.66
C ILE A 210 7.94 -13.32 11.54
N ALA A 211 8.17 -14.21 12.51
CA ALA A 211 9.27 -15.18 12.45
C ALA A 211 9.12 -16.13 11.25
N GLU A 212 7.92 -16.65 11.02
CA GLU A 212 7.61 -17.53 9.89
C GLU A 212 7.75 -16.80 8.55
N ALA A 213 7.21 -15.58 8.45
CA ALA A 213 7.33 -14.70 7.29
C ALA A 213 8.80 -14.42 6.90
N MET A 214 9.62 -14.13 7.91
CA MET A 214 11.06 -13.91 7.74
C MET A 214 11.75 -15.16 7.18
N LEU A 215 11.39 -16.36 7.64
CA LEU A 215 11.95 -17.61 7.11
C LEU A 215 11.56 -17.83 5.64
N VAL A 216 10.29 -17.59 5.28
CA VAL A 216 9.79 -17.73 3.90
C VAL A 216 10.48 -16.77 2.95
N SER A 217 10.75 -15.53 3.39
CA SER A 217 11.38 -14.49 2.58
C SER A 217 12.92 -14.61 2.46
N ALA A 218 13.59 -15.31 3.40
CA ALA A 218 15.05 -15.42 3.45
C ALA A 218 15.70 -16.24 2.30
N ASP A 219 14.88 -16.93 1.50
CA ASP A 219 15.33 -17.73 0.36
C ASP A 219 15.19 -16.99 -0.98
N ASP A 220 14.66 -15.77 -0.99
CA ASP A 220 14.50 -14.96 -2.20
C ASP A 220 15.73 -14.09 -2.46
N LYS A 221 16.70 -14.65 -3.19
CA LYS A 221 17.88 -13.91 -3.66
C LYS A 221 17.60 -13.04 -4.90
N GLU A 222 16.45 -13.20 -5.57
CA GLU A 222 16.27 -12.74 -6.96
C GLU A 222 15.56 -11.39 -7.10
N VAL A 223 14.83 -10.92 -6.09
CA VAL A 223 13.97 -9.72 -6.27
C VAL A 223 14.68 -8.38 -6.01
N ASN A 224 15.99 -8.35 -5.69
CA ASN A 224 16.76 -7.10 -5.61
C ASN A 224 17.09 -6.49 -6.99
N GLY A 225 16.70 -7.13 -8.10
CA GLY A 225 16.93 -6.65 -9.48
C GLY A 225 15.84 -5.74 -10.06
N GLN A 226 14.63 -5.72 -9.49
CA GLN A 226 13.57 -4.81 -9.96
C GLN A 226 13.62 -3.49 -9.18
N ARG A 227 14.02 -2.42 -9.89
CA ARG A 227 14.11 -1.05 -9.38
C ARG A 227 12.73 -0.49 -9.01
N LEU A 228 12.15 -0.91 -7.89
CA LEU A 228 11.38 0.04 -7.09
C LEU A 228 12.41 1.05 -6.59
N GLN A 229 12.25 2.33 -6.94
CA GLN A 229 13.12 3.39 -6.43
C GLN A 229 13.27 3.24 -4.92
N PRO A 230 14.48 3.45 -4.35
CA PRO A 230 14.70 3.26 -2.93
C PRO A 230 13.81 4.24 -2.16
N ALA A 231 12.72 3.71 -1.61
CA ALA A 231 12.12 4.29 -0.41
C ALA A 231 13.26 4.53 0.61
N PRO A 232 13.17 5.58 1.46
CA PRO A 232 14.24 5.96 2.37
C PRO A 232 14.81 4.72 3.03
N ALA A 233 16.13 4.55 2.92
CA ALA A 233 16.87 3.36 3.32
C ALA A 233 16.78 3.16 4.83
N VAL A 234 15.64 2.66 5.29
CA VAL A 234 15.54 2.05 6.61
C VAL A 234 16.04 0.64 6.40
N ASP A 235 17.28 0.41 6.82
CA ASP A 235 18.01 -0.84 6.68
C ASP A 235 17.12 -1.97 7.22
N SER A 236 16.78 -2.94 6.36
CA SER A 236 15.77 -3.96 6.68
C SER A 236 16.15 -4.76 7.94
N ALA A 237 17.46 -4.90 8.18
CA ALA A 237 18.03 -5.47 9.39
C ALA A 237 17.77 -4.61 10.64
N ILE A 238 17.94 -3.28 10.57
CA ILE A 238 17.68 -2.35 11.69
C ILE A 238 16.20 -2.35 12.05
N VAL A 239 15.33 -2.39 11.05
CA VAL A 239 13.87 -2.44 11.22
C VAL A 239 13.44 -3.75 11.87
N SER A 240 14.02 -4.87 11.44
CA SER A 240 13.76 -6.20 12.02
C SER A 240 14.23 -6.27 13.48
N VAL A 241 15.43 -5.76 13.77
CA VAL A 241 15.97 -5.68 15.14
C VAL A 241 15.12 -4.76 16.03
N ALA A 242 14.64 -3.63 15.50
CA ALA A 242 13.79 -2.71 16.24
C ALA A 242 12.42 -3.34 16.59
N ILE A 243 11.78 -4.09 15.67
CA ILE A 243 10.56 -4.84 15.99
C ILE A 243 10.82 -5.84 17.10
N VAL A 244 11.89 -6.63 16.98
CA VAL A 244 12.26 -7.63 17.99
C VAL A 244 12.53 -6.96 19.33
N HIS A 245 13.21 -5.83 19.35
CA HIS A 245 13.51 -5.10 20.57
C HIS A 245 12.27 -4.42 21.18
N CYS A 246 11.33 -3.94 20.37
CA CYS A 246 10.08 -3.35 20.82
C CYS A 246 9.04 -4.40 21.28
N MET A 247 9.08 -5.61 20.73
CA MET A 247 8.18 -6.71 21.10
C MET A 247 8.73 -7.60 22.21
N LEU A 248 9.97 -7.37 22.67
CA LEU A 248 10.57 -8.07 23.80
C LEU A 248 10.72 -7.12 25.00
N PRO A 249 9.65 -6.85 25.77
CA PRO A 249 9.82 -6.19 27.04
C PRO A 249 10.73 -7.04 27.94
N GLU A 250 11.67 -6.39 28.65
CA GLU A 250 12.59 -7.06 29.59
C GLU A 250 11.86 -7.88 30.68
N THR A 251 10.55 -7.66 30.83
CA THR A 251 9.66 -8.26 31.82
C THR A 251 8.86 -9.47 31.33
N LEU A 252 9.12 -10.00 30.13
CA LEU A 252 8.37 -11.15 29.60
C LEU A 252 8.43 -12.38 30.52
N PRO A 253 7.29 -13.02 30.85
CA PRO A 253 7.26 -14.25 31.62
C PRO A 253 8.03 -15.38 30.89
N ALA A 254 8.61 -16.31 31.65
CA ALA A 254 9.53 -17.32 31.13
C ALA A 254 8.94 -18.19 29.99
N THR A 255 7.61 -18.31 29.92
CA THR A 255 6.87 -19.04 28.88
C THR A 255 6.92 -18.36 27.51
N GLU A 256 7.17 -17.06 27.45
CA GLU A 256 7.22 -16.28 26.21
C GLU A 256 8.65 -16.06 25.68
N LYS A 257 9.67 -16.58 26.39
CA LYS A 257 11.07 -16.51 25.98
C LYS A 257 11.40 -17.40 24.76
N VAL A 258 10.63 -18.45 24.51
CA VAL A 258 10.88 -19.37 23.40
C VAL A 258 10.57 -18.74 22.02
N PRO A 259 9.41 -18.08 21.82
CA PRO A 259 9.16 -17.27 20.62
C PRO A 259 10.22 -16.18 20.40
N ALA A 260 10.60 -15.47 21.47
CA ALA A 260 11.64 -14.45 21.45
C ALA A 260 12.97 -14.97 20.90
N GLN A 261 13.39 -16.15 21.37
CA GLN A 261 14.65 -16.77 20.99
C GLN A 261 14.63 -17.27 19.54
N ARG A 262 13.47 -17.75 19.05
CA ARG A 262 13.26 -18.08 17.63
C ARG A 262 13.36 -16.84 16.74
N LEU A 263 12.71 -15.74 17.13
CA LEU A 263 12.76 -14.46 16.42
C LEU A 263 14.20 -13.92 16.35
N MET A 264 14.90 -13.90 17.49
CA MET A 264 16.30 -13.48 17.57
C MET A 264 17.22 -14.35 16.71
N THR A 265 17.00 -15.68 16.69
CA THR A 265 17.76 -16.60 15.85
C THR A 265 17.49 -16.36 14.36
N ALA A 266 16.25 -16.08 13.97
CA ALA A 266 15.90 -15.73 12.59
C ALA A 266 16.57 -14.42 12.15
N VAL A 267 16.52 -13.38 12.98
CA VAL A 267 17.17 -12.09 12.75
C VAL A 267 18.69 -12.24 12.64
N GLN A 268 19.32 -12.99 13.53
CA GLN A 268 20.76 -13.26 13.48
C GLN A 268 21.16 -13.99 12.19
N ARG A 269 20.33 -14.94 11.71
CA ARG A 269 20.58 -15.63 10.44
C ARG A 269 20.47 -14.70 9.24
N ILE A 270 19.53 -13.75 9.25
CA ILE A 270 19.36 -12.76 8.18
C ILE A 270 20.55 -11.78 8.19
N ALA A 271 20.87 -11.19 9.35
CA ALA A 271 21.99 -10.26 9.49
C ALA A 271 23.33 -10.91 9.09
N PHE A 272 23.55 -12.18 9.46
CA PHE A 272 24.75 -12.91 9.06
C PHE A 272 24.83 -13.14 7.53
N LYS A 273 23.71 -13.50 6.88
CA LYS A 273 23.64 -13.66 5.42
C LYS A 273 23.92 -12.34 4.68
N GLU A 274 23.42 -11.21 5.17
CA GLU A 274 23.63 -9.90 4.55
C GLU A 274 25.07 -9.39 4.73
N SER A 275 25.73 -9.68 5.85
CA SER A 275 27.12 -9.26 6.12
C SER A 275 28.20 -10.03 5.35
N ALA A 276 27.83 -11.13 4.69
CA ALA A 276 28.76 -12.02 3.97
C ALA A 276 28.94 -11.65 2.48
N HIS A 277 28.36 -10.53 2.04
CA HIS A 277 28.40 -10.01 0.67
C HIS A 277 28.91 -8.56 0.65
#